data_AF-A0A378WIV5-F1
#
_entry.id   AF-A0A378WIV5-F1
#
_cell.length_a   1.000
_cell.length_b   1.000
_cell.length_c   1.000
_cell.angle_alpha   90.00
_cell.angle_beta   90.00
_cell.angle_gamma   90.00
#
_symmetry.space_group_name_H-M   'P 1'
#
loop_
_entity.id
_entity.type
_entity.pdbx_description
1 polymer ?
#
loop_
_entity_poly.entity_id
_entity_poly.type
_entity_poly.pdbx_seq_one_letter_code
_entity_poly.pdbx_strand_id
1 'polypeptide(L)'
;MAGEVETWKKFAEQARGGELCLDNEAVARECLAACDTRLAELQSLFNVAQLTQRVSGFGDFDMGHALEGGYLKQATGEPNSIDQVIKDHMETVKNMREVMAQSIKHLTGQDVAAAGQIAATDPAGR
;
A
#
# COMPACT_ATOMS: atom_id res chain seq x y z
N MET A 1 6.44 9.13 -6.70
CA MET A 1 5.58 8.46 -5.70
C MET A 1 4.20 9.12 -5.59
N ALA A 2 4.09 10.43 -5.31
CA ALA A 2 2.78 11.11 -5.20
C ALA A 2 1.77 10.83 -6.35
N GLY A 3 2.21 10.81 -7.61
CA GLY A 3 1.33 10.46 -8.75
C GLY A 3 0.83 9.00 -8.74
N GLU A 4 1.62 8.08 -8.20
CA GLU A 4 1.22 6.68 -8.03
C GLU A 4 0.21 6.52 -6.90
N VAL A 5 0.36 7.29 -5.82
CA VAL A 5 -0.60 7.32 -4.70
C VAL A 5 -2.00 7.64 -5.22
N GLU A 6 -2.15 8.72 -5.98
CA GLU A 6 -3.45 9.12 -6.53
C GLU A 6 -4.00 8.08 -7.52
N THR A 7 -3.14 7.47 -8.34
CA THR A 7 -3.54 6.42 -9.27
C THR A 7 -4.11 5.21 -8.54
N TRP A 8 -3.41 4.72 -7.52
CA TRP A 8 -3.84 3.54 -6.76
C TRP A 8 -5.02 3.82 -5.85
N LYS A 9 -5.12 5.04 -5.31
CA LYS A 9 -6.29 5.49 -4.58
C LYS A 9 -7.55 5.45 -5.45
N LYS A 10 -7.47 5.91 -6.70
CA LYS A 10 -8.56 5.79 -7.68
C LYS A 10 -8.93 4.33 -7.94
N PHE A 11 -7.95 3.43 -8.11
CA PHE A 11 -8.24 2.01 -8.28
C PHE A 11 -8.91 1.38 -7.05
N ALA A 12 -8.50 1.75 -5.85
CA ALA A 12 -9.14 1.30 -4.62
C ALA A 12 -10.61 1.79 -4.54
N GLU A 13 -10.88 3.02 -4.97
CA GLU A 13 -12.25 3.54 -5.09
C GLU A 13 -13.10 2.75 -6.08
N GLN A 14 -12.58 2.48 -7.28
CA GLN A 14 -13.25 1.65 -8.29
C GLN A 14 -13.51 0.23 -7.79
N ALA A 15 -12.55 -0.35 -7.06
CA ALA A 15 -12.70 -1.68 -6.48
C ALA A 15 -13.77 -1.73 -5.38
N ARG A 16 -13.85 -0.69 -4.53
CA ARG A 16 -14.97 -0.55 -3.57
C ARG A 16 -16.32 -0.43 -4.26
N GLY A 17 -16.37 0.21 -5.42
CA GLY A 17 -17.58 0.29 -6.26
C GLY A 17 -17.91 -0.99 -7.02
N GLY A 18 -17.00 -1.98 -7.04
CA GLY A 18 -17.14 -3.19 -7.87
C GLY A 18 -16.86 -2.96 -9.36
N GLU A 19 -16.40 -1.77 -9.75
CA GLU A 19 -16.03 -1.43 -11.13
C GLU A 19 -14.69 -2.05 -11.55
N LEU A 20 -13.81 -2.30 -10.57
CA LEU A 20 -12.53 -2.94 -10.75
C LEU A 20 -12.45 -4.19 -9.87
N CYS A 21 -12.25 -5.34 -10.48
CA CYS A 21 -12.06 -6.60 -9.78
C CYS A 21 -11.06 -7.46 -10.56
N LEU A 22 -10.13 -8.11 -9.86
CA LEU A 22 -9.35 -9.18 -10.44
C LEU A 22 -10.27 -10.38 -10.72
N ASP A 23 -9.99 -11.13 -11.78
CA ASP A 23 -10.76 -12.30 -12.23
C ASP A 23 -10.27 -13.61 -11.60
N ASN A 24 -9.11 -13.61 -10.95
CA ASN A 24 -8.50 -14.78 -10.35
C ASN A 24 -8.27 -14.62 -8.85
N GLU A 25 -8.99 -15.41 -8.06
CA GLU A 25 -8.94 -15.36 -6.59
C GLU A 25 -7.57 -15.75 -6.02
N ALA A 26 -6.90 -16.74 -6.62
CA ALA A 26 -5.59 -17.21 -6.16
C ALA A 26 -4.54 -16.10 -6.35
N VAL A 27 -4.52 -15.47 -7.53
CA VAL A 27 -3.63 -14.34 -7.82
C VAL A 27 -3.93 -13.16 -6.89
N ALA A 28 -5.21 -12.84 -6.65
CA ALA A 28 -5.58 -11.76 -5.73
C ALA A 28 -5.08 -12.03 -4.31
N ARG A 29 -5.12 -13.28 -3.82
CA ARG A 29 -4.58 -13.66 -2.50
C ARG A 29 -3.05 -13.56 -2.45
N GLU A 30 -2.35 -14.01 -3.49
CA GLU A 30 -0.89 -13.88 -3.57
C GLU A 30 -0.46 -12.42 -3.57
N CYS A 31 -1.11 -11.58 -4.38
CA CYS A 31 -0.86 -10.14 -4.40
C CYS A 31 -1.17 -9.47 -3.06
N LEU A 32 -2.24 -9.88 -2.38
CA LEU A 32 -2.58 -9.37 -1.04
C LEU A 32 -1.47 -9.70 -0.03
N ALA A 33 -0.99 -10.94 0.00
CA ALA A 33 0.11 -11.37 0.88
C ALA A 33 1.43 -10.64 0.57
N ALA A 34 1.71 -10.40 -0.73
CA ALA A 34 2.86 -9.61 -1.15
C ALA A 34 2.76 -8.15 -0.66
N CYS A 35 1.57 -7.55 -0.72
CA CYS A 35 1.34 -6.21 -0.17
C CYS A 35 1.57 -6.17 1.35
N ASP A 36 1.08 -7.16 2.10
CA ASP A 36 1.31 -7.26 3.55
C ASP A 36 2.80 -7.34 3.89
N THR A 37 3.55 -8.17 3.15
CA THR A 37 5.00 -8.31 3.31
C THR A 37 5.70 -6.98 3.03
N ARG A 38 5.36 -6.33 1.91
CA ARG A 38 5.97 -5.07 1.51
C ARG A 38 5.67 -3.94 2.50
N LEU A 39 4.48 -3.90 3.07
CA LEU A 39 4.14 -2.91 4.12
C LEU A 39 4.99 -3.10 5.37
N ALA A 40 5.24 -4.36 5.78
CA ALA A 40 6.12 -4.65 6.91
C ALA A 40 7.57 -4.21 6.64
N GLU A 41 8.09 -4.47 5.43
CA GLU A 41 9.42 -4.01 5.00
C GLU A 41 9.52 -2.49 5.00
N LEU A 42 8.52 -1.79 4.42
CA LEU A 42 8.49 -0.33 4.38
C LEU A 42 8.38 0.27 5.78
N GLN A 43 7.62 -0.34 6.68
CA GLN A 43 7.55 0.10 8.08
C GLN A 43 8.90 -0.05 8.79
N SER A 44 9.61 -1.16 8.55
CA SER A 44 10.97 -1.35 9.07
C SER A 44 11.93 -0.28 8.52
N LEU A 45 11.90 -0.04 7.21
CA LEU A 45 12.70 1.00 6.56
C LEU A 45 12.38 2.40 7.10
N PHE A 46 11.09 2.71 7.31
CA PHE A 46 10.65 3.96 7.88
C PHE A 46 11.23 4.20 9.27
N ASN A 47 11.24 3.16 10.12
CA ASN A 47 11.80 3.23 11.46
C ASN A 47 13.31 3.54 11.44
N VAL A 48 14.07 2.90 10.54
CA VAL A 48 15.50 3.18 10.36
C VAL A 48 15.72 4.58 9.79
N ALA A 49 14.88 5.02 8.85
CA ALA A 49 14.96 6.36 8.27
C ALA A 49 14.75 7.48 9.32
N GLN A 50 14.06 7.23 10.43
CA GLN A 50 13.97 8.23 11.51
C GLN A 50 15.34 8.60 12.10
N LEU A 51 16.32 7.70 12.04
CA LEU A 51 17.67 7.97 12.54
C LEU A 51 18.38 9.06 11.72
N THR A 52 18.05 9.21 10.44
CA THR A 52 18.68 10.21 9.56
C THR A 52 18.22 11.64 9.88
N GLN A 53 17.15 11.81 10.67
CA GLN A 53 16.68 13.13 11.12
C GLN A 53 17.54 13.72 12.26
N ARG A 54 18.50 12.95 12.79
CA ARG A 54 19.31 13.34 13.96
C ARG A 54 20.81 13.33 13.66
N VAL A 55 21.19 13.43 12.39
CA VAL A 55 22.59 13.51 11.97
C VAL A 55 23.23 14.76 12.58
N SER A 56 24.30 14.55 13.32
CA SER A 56 25.01 15.58 14.10
C SER A 56 26.47 15.16 14.31
N GLY A 57 27.25 16.03 14.96
CA GLY A 57 28.64 15.73 15.34
C GLY A 57 29.69 16.32 14.38
N PHE A 58 29.34 17.37 13.65
CA PHE A 58 30.25 18.07 12.74
C PHE A 58 31.08 19.17 13.42
N GLY A 59 30.93 19.35 14.73
CA GLY A 59 31.57 20.41 15.53
C GLY A 59 30.84 21.76 15.45
N ASP A 60 31.35 22.75 16.18
CA ASP A 60 30.65 24.04 16.43
C ASP A 60 30.99 25.14 15.42
N PHE A 61 31.55 24.78 14.26
CA PHE A 61 31.73 25.74 13.17
C PHE A 61 30.40 25.98 12.45
N ASP A 62 30.19 27.19 11.90
CA ASP A 62 28.99 27.51 11.11
C ASP A 62 28.72 26.49 9.99
N MET A 63 29.78 25.97 9.37
CA MET A 63 29.68 24.93 8.34
C MET A 63 29.15 23.59 8.89
N GLY A 64 29.42 23.26 10.15
CA GLY A 64 28.89 22.07 10.82
C GLY A 64 27.38 22.15 10.95
N HIS A 65 26.86 23.26 11.47
CA HIS A 65 25.42 23.50 11.55
C HIS A 65 24.74 23.53 10.18
N ALA A 66 25.42 24.06 9.15
CA ALA A 66 24.91 24.02 7.78
C ALA A 66 24.77 22.58 7.23
N LEU A 67 25.72 21.70 7.54
CA LEU A 67 25.65 20.28 7.16
C LEU A 67 24.50 19.56 7.88
N GLU A 68 24.34 19.77 9.18
CA GLU A 68 23.22 19.21 9.96
C GLU A 68 21.87 19.60 9.34
N GLY A 69 21.70 20.89 9.02
CA GLY A 69 20.50 21.39 8.34
C GLY A 69 20.30 20.79 6.94
N GLY A 70 21.38 20.55 6.19
CA GLY A 70 21.32 19.89 4.88
C GLY A 70 20.82 18.44 4.98
N TYR A 71 21.40 17.65 5.89
CA TYR A 71 20.95 16.27 6.11
C TYR A 71 19.52 16.20 6.65
N LEU A 72 19.12 17.14 7.53
CA LEU A 72 17.77 17.18 8.06
C LEU A 72 16.73 17.35 6.93
N LYS A 73 16.98 18.24 5.96
CA LYS A 73 16.08 18.43 4.80
C LYS A 73 15.98 17.19 3.91
N GLN A 74 17.10 16.49 3.72
CA GLN A 74 17.10 15.21 3.00
C GLN A 74 16.30 14.14 3.77
N ALA A 75 16.37 14.16 5.09
CA ALA A 75 15.70 13.20 5.95
C ALA A 75 14.19 13.43 6.06
N THR A 76 13.74 14.69 6.20
CA THR A 76 12.33 15.03 6.42
C THR A 76 11.96 16.47 6.04
N GLY A 77 10.66 16.76 6.03
CA GLY A 77 10.11 18.10 5.87
C GLY A 77 9.97 18.59 4.43
N GLU A 78 10.46 17.82 3.46
CA GLU A 78 10.35 18.12 2.02
C GLU A 78 9.59 17.03 1.27
N PRO A 79 8.91 17.34 0.14
CA PRO A 79 8.15 16.35 -0.63
C PRO A 79 8.97 15.13 -1.10
N ASN A 80 10.27 15.30 -1.34
CA ASN A 80 11.19 14.25 -1.78
C ASN A 80 12.16 13.80 -0.67
N SER A 81 11.89 14.18 0.58
CA SER A 81 12.66 13.69 1.71
C SER A 81 12.45 12.18 1.91
N ILE A 82 13.44 11.51 2.49
CA ILE A 82 13.46 10.04 2.63
C ILE A 82 12.20 9.55 3.33
N ASP A 83 11.79 10.19 4.43
CA ASP A 83 10.61 9.77 5.19
C ASP A 83 9.32 9.94 4.39
N GLN A 84 9.19 11.03 3.62
CA GLN A 84 8.02 11.31 2.80
C GLN A 84 7.89 10.32 1.64
N VAL A 85 9.00 10.00 0.96
CA VAL A 85 9.00 9.01 -0.13
C VAL A 85 8.58 7.62 0.38
N ILE A 86 9.04 7.23 1.58
CA ILE A 86 8.63 5.95 2.20
C ILE A 86 7.14 5.99 2.56
N LYS A 87 6.66 7.08 3.16
CA LYS A 87 5.23 7.26 3.49
C LYS A 87 4.34 7.16 2.26
N ASP A 88 4.69 7.85 1.19
CA ASP A 88 3.96 7.80 -0.08
C ASP A 88 3.93 6.36 -0.62
N HIS A 89 5.05 5.63 -0.57
CA HIS A 89 5.09 4.25 -1.00
C HIS A 89 4.21 3.35 -0.14
N MET A 90 4.23 3.52 1.19
CA MET A 90 3.32 2.78 2.08
C MET A 90 1.87 3.03 1.72
N GLU A 91 1.50 4.27 1.41
CA GLU A 91 0.13 4.61 1.00
C GLU A 91 -0.25 3.98 -0.35
N THR A 92 0.66 4.01 -1.33
CA THR A 92 0.47 3.31 -2.60
C THR A 92 0.20 1.81 -2.38
N VAL A 93 1.02 1.13 -1.56
CA VAL A 93 0.86 -0.32 -1.30
C VAL A 93 -0.40 -0.62 -0.50
N LYS A 94 -0.82 0.25 0.42
CA LYS A 94 -2.12 0.11 1.11
C LYS A 94 -3.29 0.18 0.12
N ASN A 95 -3.24 1.09 -0.83
CA ASN A 95 -4.27 1.20 -1.86
C ASN A 95 -4.26 -0.02 -2.81
N MET A 96 -3.08 -0.54 -3.19
CA MET A 96 -2.96 -1.81 -3.91
C MET A 96 -3.61 -2.97 -3.14
N ARG A 97 -3.29 -3.08 -1.84
CA ARG A 97 -3.84 -4.11 -0.94
C ARG A 97 -5.37 -4.07 -0.90
N GLU A 98 -5.95 -2.88 -0.83
CA GLU A 98 -7.41 -2.70 -0.82
C GLU A 98 -8.06 -3.23 -2.10
N VAL A 99 -7.48 -2.96 -3.27
CA VAL A 99 -7.97 -3.50 -4.55
C VAL A 99 -8.02 -5.03 -4.52
N MET A 100 -6.96 -5.68 -4.02
CA MET A 100 -6.91 -7.14 -3.93
C MET A 100 -7.95 -7.69 -2.94
N ALA A 101 -8.10 -7.04 -1.77
CA ALA A 101 -9.07 -7.44 -0.76
C ALA A 101 -10.51 -7.33 -1.27
N GLN A 102 -10.85 -6.24 -1.97
CA GLN A 102 -12.18 -6.08 -2.57
C GLN A 102 -12.41 -7.10 -3.69
N SER A 103 -11.38 -7.41 -4.49
CA SER A 103 -11.49 -8.42 -5.55
C SER A 103 -11.81 -9.80 -4.98
N ILE A 104 -11.12 -10.23 -3.93
CA ILE A 104 -11.40 -11.50 -3.23
C ILE A 104 -12.84 -11.50 -2.71
N LYS A 105 -13.27 -10.42 -2.04
CA LYS A 105 -14.63 -10.30 -1.50
C LYS A 105 -15.69 -10.42 -2.61
N HIS A 106 -15.45 -9.82 -3.77
CA HIS A 106 -16.36 -9.89 -4.92
C HIS A 106 -16.47 -11.31 -5.47
N LEU A 107 -15.33 -11.96 -5.76
CA LEU A 107 -15.27 -13.32 -6.32
C LEU A 107 -15.95 -14.34 -5.39
N THR A 108 -15.59 -14.35 -4.10
CA THR A 108 -16.21 -15.24 -3.12
C THR A 108 -17.73 -14.98 -3.00
N GLY A 109 -18.17 -13.72 -3.12
CA GLY A 109 -19.59 -13.37 -3.12
C GLY A 109 -20.35 -13.90 -4.36
N GLN A 110 -19.73 -13.82 -5.54
CA GLN A 110 -20.29 -14.35 -6.78
C GLN A 110 -20.41 -15.87 -6.74
N ASP A 111 -19.40 -16.58 -6.25
CA ASP A 111 -19.41 -18.04 -6.13
C ASP A 111 -20.55 -18.53 -5.23
N VAL A 112 -20.75 -17.88 -4.07
CA VAL A 112 -21.86 -18.20 -3.16
C VAL A 112 -23.22 -17.95 -3.82
N ALA A 113 -23.37 -16.83 -4.54
CA ALA A 113 -24.61 -16.51 -5.24
C ALA A 113 -24.92 -17.51 -6.37
N ALA A 114 -23.91 -17.89 -7.16
CA ALA A 114 -24.04 -18.87 -8.22
C ALA A 114 -24.39 -20.26 -7.67
N ALA A 115 -23.73 -20.71 -6.60
CA ALA A 115 -24.04 -21.98 -5.94
C ALA A 115 -25.49 -22.02 -5.41
N GLY A 116 -25.96 -20.92 -4.82
CA GLY A 116 -27.35 -20.79 -4.35
C GLY A 116 -28.38 -20.85 -5.50
N GLN A 117 -28.09 -20.23 -6.64
CA GLN A 117 -28.95 -20.30 -7.83
C GLN A 117 -29.00 -21.72 -8.39
N ILE A 118 -27.85 -22.39 -8.52
CA ILE A 118 -27.78 -23.78 -9.01
C ILE A 118 -28.63 -24.69 -8.11
N ALA A 119 -28.46 -24.59 -6.79
CA ALA A 119 -29.24 -25.36 -5.83
C ALA A 119 -30.76 -25.08 -5.90
N ALA A 120 -31.15 -23.84 -6.22
CA ALA A 120 -32.56 -23.48 -6.41
C ALA A 120 -33.13 -23.96 -7.75
N THR A 121 -32.29 -24.05 -8.80
CA THR A 121 -32.68 -24.55 -10.13
C THR A 121 -32.57 -26.07 -10.29
N ASP A 122 -32.09 -26.77 -9.26
CA ASP A 122 -32.16 -28.24 -9.15
C ASP A 122 -33.35 -28.65 -8.25
N PRO A 123 -34.60 -28.68 -8.77
CA PRO A 123 -35.76 -29.15 -8.03
C PRO A 123 -35.77 -30.68 -7.85
N ALA A 124 -34.73 -31.40 -8.28
CA ALA A 124 -34.69 -32.85 -8.29
C ALA A 124 -33.34 -33.37 -7.75
N GLY A 125 -33.17 -33.32 -6.42
CA GLY A 125 -32.35 -34.29 -5.71
C GLY A 125 -32.93 -35.71 -5.83
N ARG A 126 -33.01 -36.25 -7.06
CA ARG A 126 -33.41 -37.62 -7.38
C ARG A 126 -32.42 -38.23 -8.36
#